data_AF-A0A3M1NHX8-F1
#
_entry.id   AF-A0A3M1NHX8-F1
#
_cell.length_a   1.000
_cell.length_b   1.000
_cell.length_c   1.000
_cell.angle_alpha   90.00
_cell.angle_beta   90.00
_cell.angle_gamma   90.00
#
_symmetry.space_group_name_H-M   'P 1'
#
loop_
_entity.id
_entity.type
_entity.pdbx_description
1 polymer ?
#
loop_
_entity_poly.entity_id
_entity_poly.type
_entity_poly.pdbx_seq_one_letter_code
_entity_poly.pdbx_strand_id
1 'polypeptide(L)'
;MGNMKNLKKGQFYIFVAILLSAISFSMLKGSTVLAKPHSFEDIRANYIQESEFVLNNAIYQEQNPFEQFDHFTKNFQKFAREKNINFEVVYMLLYQDTIKIVNYLSVPVTVNITGTEEKLFPNEGTFIDKVAALKISFEGLENTYKFAPDEPVQLKLLIITEER
;
A
#
# COMPACT_ATOMS: atom_id res chain seq x y z
N MET A 1 -3.46 62.32 5.51
CA MET A 1 -4.21 61.42 6.43
C MET A 1 -4.93 60.37 5.58
N GLY A 2 -4.26 59.27 5.26
CA GLY A 2 -4.73 58.28 4.28
C GLY A 2 -5.79 57.33 4.86
N ASN A 3 -6.80 57.02 4.06
CA ASN A 3 -8.00 56.25 4.38
C ASN A 3 -7.71 54.84 4.95
N MET A 4 -7.55 54.76 6.28
CA MET A 4 -7.31 53.53 7.03
C MET A 4 -8.54 52.58 7.07
N LYS A 5 -9.70 53.02 6.57
CA LYS A 5 -10.95 52.23 6.52
C LYS A 5 -10.98 51.18 5.40
N ASN A 6 -10.24 51.38 4.30
CA ASN A 6 -10.28 50.46 3.15
C ASN A 6 -9.37 49.24 3.34
N LEU A 7 -8.27 49.39 4.10
CA LEU A 7 -7.36 48.29 4.44
C LEU A 7 -8.04 47.19 5.27
N LYS A 8 -8.92 47.57 6.21
CA LYS A 8 -9.66 46.62 7.06
C LYS A 8 -10.69 45.79 6.28
N LYS A 9 -11.30 46.38 5.25
CA LYS A 9 -12.25 45.67 4.37
C LYS A 9 -11.52 44.68 3.46
N GLY A 10 -10.38 45.07 2.87
CA GLY A 10 -9.56 44.17 2.05
C GLY A 10 -9.05 42.95 2.81
N GLN A 11 -8.59 43.14 4.05
CA GLN A 11 -8.14 42.05 4.92
C GLN A 11 -9.27 41.05 5.25
N PHE A 12 -10.49 41.56 5.45
CA PHE A 12 -11.66 40.71 5.67
C PHE A 12 -11.97 39.82 4.46
N TYR A 13 -11.92 40.38 3.23
CA TYR A 13 -12.16 39.59 2.02
C TYR A 13 -11.09 38.51 1.79
N ILE A 14 -9.81 38.82 2.05
CA ILE A 14 -8.72 37.84 1.95
C ILE A 14 -8.92 36.70 2.95
N PHE A 15 -9.28 37.04 4.20
CA PHE A 15 -9.55 36.04 5.23
C PHE A 15 -10.72 35.13 4.85
N VAL A 16 -11.83 35.69 4.36
CA VAL A 16 -12.99 34.92 3.89
C VAL A 16 -12.64 34.04 2.69
N ALA A 17 -11.83 34.53 1.74
CA ALA A 17 -11.38 33.73 0.60
C ALA A 17 -10.54 32.53 1.03
N ILE A 18 -9.59 32.71 1.95
CA ILE A 18 -8.77 31.62 2.51
C ILE A 18 -9.65 30.60 3.24
N LEU A 19 -10.62 31.08 4.04
CA LEU A 19 -11.57 30.22 4.75
C LEU A 19 -12.41 29.39 3.77
N LEU A 20 -12.92 30.00 2.70
CA LEU A 20 -13.68 29.30 1.66
C LEU A 20 -12.81 28.28 0.92
N SER A 21 -11.57 28.62 0.56
CA SER A 21 -10.63 27.67 -0.06
C SER A 21 -10.31 26.50 0.86
N ALA A 22 -10.15 26.73 2.17
CA ALA A 22 -9.94 25.67 3.14
C ALA A 22 -11.16 24.74 3.27
N ILE A 23 -12.38 25.30 3.26
CA ILE A 23 -13.63 24.52 3.26
C ILE A 23 -13.78 23.73 1.96
N SER A 24 -13.54 24.34 0.80
CA SER A 24 -13.58 23.65 -0.50
C SER A 24 -12.54 22.53 -0.58
N PHE A 25 -11.33 22.74 -0.07
CA PHE A 25 -10.30 21.71 0.01
C PHE A 25 -10.67 20.58 0.98
N SER A 26 -11.30 20.91 2.11
CA SER A 26 -11.84 19.92 3.05
C SER A 26 -12.99 19.12 2.43
N MET A 27 -13.82 19.73 1.58
CA MET A 27 -14.88 19.04 0.83
C MET A 27 -14.30 18.11 -0.25
N LEU A 28 -13.21 18.50 -0.91
CA LEU A 28 -12.49 17.62 -1.83
C LEU A 28 -11.80 16.44 -1.12
N LYS A 29 -11.45 16.60 0.17
CA LYS A 29 -10.99 15.51 1.04
C LYS A 29 -12.14 14.66 1.61
N GLY A 30 -13.39 15.05 1.38
CA GLY A 30 -14.59 14.31 1.75
C GLY A 30 -14.79 13.12 0.82
N SER A 31 -14.23 11.98 1.23
CA SER A 31 -14.52 10.63 0.73
C SER A 31 -14.72 10.54 -0.78
N THR A 32 -13.65 10.22 -1.50
CA THR A 32 -13.79 9.12 -2.47
C THR A 32 -14.28 7.92 -1.66
N VAL A 33 -15.60 7.81 -1.49
CA VAL A 33 -16.23 6.52 -1.24
C VAL A 33 -15.86 5.74 -2.48
N LEU A 34 -14.73 5.03 -2.41
CA LEU A 34 -14.42 3.96 -3.33
C LEU A 34 -15.71 3.18 -3.42
N ALA A 35 -16.36 3.25 -4.60
CA ALA A 35 -17.57 2.50 -4.86
C ALA A 35 -17.34 1.10 -4.34
N LYS A 36 -18.30 0.53 -3.58
CA LYS A 36 -18.18 -0.83 -3.05
C LYS A 36 -17.63 -1.71 -4.17
N PRO A 37 -16.41 -2.26 -4.04
CA PRO A 37 -15.79 -2.99 -5.12
C PRO A 37 -16.71 -4.12 -5.54
N HIS A 38 -17.22 -4.07 -6.76
CA HIS A 38 -18.07 -5.13 -7.29
C HIS A 38 -17.24 -6.15 -8.08
N SER A 39 -16.02 -5.78 -8.46
CA SER A 39 -15.08 -6.66 -9.16
C SER A 39 -13.81 -6.90 -8.34
N PHE A 40 -13.10 -7.98 -8.67
CA PHE A 40 -11.76 -8.21 -8.16
C PHE A 40 -10.80 -7.08 -8.53
N GLU A 41 -10.90 -6.52 -9.74
CA GLU A 41 -10.03 -5.43 -10.17
C GLU A 41 -10.19 -4.18 -9.30
N ASP A 42 -11.41 -3.88 -8.87
CA ASP A 42 -11.66 -2.79 -7.92
C ASP A 42 -10.98 -3.08 -6.56
N ILE A 43 -11.10 -4.31 -6.04
CA ILE A 43 -10.44 -4.73 -4.80
C ILE A 43 -8.92 -4.64 -4.93
N ARG A 44 -8.37 -5.13 -6.04
CA ARG A 44 -6.94 -5.11 -6.34
C ARG A 44 -6.41 -3.68 -6.44
N ALA A 45 -7.10 -2.81 -7.16
CA ALA A 45 -6.74 -1.40 -7.28
C ALA A 45 -6.74 -0.71 -5.92
N ASN A 46 -7.78 -0.95 -5.11
CA ASN A 46 -7.87 -0.40 -3.76
C ASN A 46 -6.74 -0.90 -2.86
N TYR A 47 -6.42 -2.20 -2.91
CA TYR A 47 -5.31 -2.74 -2.14
C TYR A 47 -3.99 -2.06 -2.47
N ILE A 48 -3.68 -1.91 -3.76
CA ILE A 48 -2.44 -1.25 -4.23
C ILE A 48 -2.41 0.21 -3.76
N GLN A 49 -3.52 0.94 -3.95
CA GLN A 49 -3.60 2.35 -3.55
C GLN A 49 -3.50 2.52 -2.03
N GLU A 50 -4.23 1.73 -1.25
CA GLU A 50 -4.21 1.80 0.22
C GLU A 50 -2.86 1.36 0.80
N SER A 51 -2.18 0.42 0.14
CA SER A 51 -0.84 -0.03 0.55
C SER A 51 0.16 1.12 0.66
N GLU A 52 0.15 2.05 -0.30
CA GLU A 52 1.02 3.22 -0.29
C GLU A 52 0.73 4.12 0.92
N PHE A 53 -0.56 4.36 1.22
CA PHE A 53 -0.96 5.16 2.37
C PHE A 53 -0.55 4.52 3.70
N VAL A 54 -0.70 3.20 3.83
CA VAL A 54 -0.31 2.47 5.04
C VAL A 54 1.20 2.57 5.27
N LEU A 55 2.01 2.34 4.25
CA LEU A 55 3.46 2.41 4.37
C LEU A 55 3.93 3.83 4.65
N ASN A 56 3.41 4.83 3.93
CA ASN A 56 3.75 6.23 4.16
C ASN A 56 3.37 6.70 5.56
N ASN A 57 2.20 6.29 6.06
CA ASN A 57 1.77 6.62 7.41
C ASN A 57 2.62 5.91 8.48
N ALA A 58 2.97 4.65 8.27
CA ALA A 58 3.85 3.93 9.20
C ALA A 58 5.22 4.63 9.32
N ILE A 59 5.79 5.05 8.19
CA ILE A 59 7.05 5.82 8.17
C ILE A 59 6.88 7.17 8.87
N TYR A 60 5.82 7.91 8.55
CA TYR A 60 5.56 9.23 9.11
C TYR A 60 5.34 9.19 10.64
N GLN A 61 4.70 8.14 11.14
CA GLN A 61 4.45 7.93 12.57
C GLN A 61 5.58 7.19 13.30
N GLU A 62 6.71 6.92 12.63
CA GLU A 62 7.84 6.16 13.19
C GLU A 62 7.43 4.77 13.71
N GLN A 63 6.45 4.15 13.06
CA GLN A 63 5.99 2.79 13.36
C GLN A 63 6.71 1.77 12.48
N ASN A 64 6.75 0.52 12.93
CA ASN A 64 7.31 -0.59 12.16
C ASN A 64 6.49 -0.85 10.88
N PRO A 65 7.01 -0.56 9.67
CA PRO A 65 6.23 -0.74 8.44
C PRO A 65 5.90 -2.22 8.17
N PHE A 66 6.74 -3.15 8.63
CA PHE A 66 6.50 -4.58 8.47
C PHE A 66 5.28 -5.07 9.25
N GLU A 67 5.05 -4.53 10.44
CA GLU A 67 3.89 -4.91 11.28
C GLU A 67 2.62 -4.21 10.79
N GLN A 68 2.72 -2.91 10.48
CA GLN A 68 1.59 -2.13 9.98
C GLN A 68 1.06 -2.70 8.65
N PHE A 69 1.97 -3.03 7.73
CA PHE A 69 1.58 -3.60 6.45
C PHE A 69 0.98 -5.01 6.60
N ASP A 70 1.56 -5.84 7.48
CA ASP A 70 1.02 -7.18 7.74
C ASP A 70 -0.40 -7.15 8.32
N HIS A 71 -0.64 -6.24 9.27
CA HIS A 71 -1.96 -6.03 9.84
C HIS A 71 -2.95 -5.51 8.80
N PHE A 72 -2.54 -4.55 7.97
CA PHE A 72 -3.33 -4.08 6.83
C PHE A 72 -3.70 -5.23 5.89
N THR A 73 -2.74 -6.03 5.41
CA THR A 73 -2.99 -7.13 4.48
C THR A 73 -3.99 -8.15 5.05
N LYS A 74 -3.84 -8.54 6.33
CA LYS A 74 -4.79 -9.44 7.01
C LYS A 74 -6.21 -8.88 7.07
N ASN A 75 -6.34 -7.60 7.43
CA ASN A 75 -7.63 -6.92 7.49
C ASN A 75 -8.26 -6.78 6.11
N PHE A 76 -7.44 -6.50 5.10
CA PHE A 76 -7.89 -6.37 3.73
C PHE A 76 -8.37 -7.70 3.15
N GLN A 77 -7.67 -8.81 3.42
CA GLN A 77 -8.15 -10.16 3.06
C GLN A 77 -9.48 -10.49 3.73
N LYS A 78 -9.66 -10.11 5.00
CA LYS A 78 -10.96 -10.26 5.67
C LYS A 78 -12.05 -9.46 4.98
N PHE A 79 -11.78 -8.20 4.65
CA PHE A 79 -12.71 -7.34 3.90
C PHE A 79 -13.08 -7.93 2.53
N ALA A 80 -12.10 -8.42 1.76
CA ALA A 80 -12.34 -9.06 0.46
C ALA A 80 -13.22 -10.31 0.59
N ARG A 81 -12.97 -11.16 1.60
CA ARG A 81 -13.82 -12.32 1.90
C ARG A 81 -15.25 -11.94 2.25
N GLU A 82 -15.47 -10.86 2.99
CA GLU A 82 -16.82 -10.33 3.28
C GLU A 82 -17.55 -9.84 2.01
N LYS A 83 -16.82 -9.61 0.92
CA LYS A 83 -17.35 -9.30 -0.42
C LYS A 83 -17.46 -10.53 -1.33
N ASN A 84 -17.21 -11.73 -0.82
CA ASN A 84 -17.12 -12.98 -1.60
C ASN A 84 -16.05 -12.93 -2.71
N ILE A 85 -14.96 -12.19 -2.47
CA ILE A 85 -13.83 -12.12 -3.39
C ILE A 85 -12.67 -12.86 -2.73
N ASN A 86 -12.17 -13.92 -3.38
CA ASN A 86 -10.94 -14.56 -2.94
C ASN A 86 -9.76 -13.67 -3.32
N PHE A 87 -9.15 -13.03 -2.32
CA PHE A 87 -8.01 -12.14 -2.51
C PHE A 87 -6.77 -12.78 -1.90
N GLU A 88 -5.88 -13.22 -2.76
CA GLU A 88 -4.65 -13.90 -2.40
C GLU A 88 -3.45 -13.05 -2.86
N VAL A 89 -2.47 -12.88 -1.98
CA VAL A 89 -1.31 -12.04 -2.24
C VAL A 89 -0.02 -12.61 -1.67
N VAL A 90 1.07 -12.50 -2.41
CA VAL A 90 2.42 -12.50 -1.84
C VAL A 90 2.94 -11.08 -1.91
N TYR A 91 3.46 -10.56 -0.80
CA TYR A 91 4.15 -9.27 -0.82
C TYR A 91 5.63 -9.44 -0.50
N MET A 92 6.43 -8.55 -1.08
CA MET A 92 7.82 -8.32 -0.71
C MET A 92 7.94 -6.84 -0.34
N LEU A 93 8.23 -6.58 0.92
CA LEU A 93 8.40 -5.23 1.44
C LEU A 93 9.86 -5.02 1.80
N LEU A 94 10.54 -4.14 1.08
CA LEU A 94 11.84 -3.59 1.47
C LEU A 94 11.61 -2.43 2.43
N TYR A 95 12.29 -2.44 3.56
CA TYR A 95 12.43 -1.30 4.44
C TYR A 95 13.87 -1.25 4.94
N GLN A 96 14.56 -0.13 4.69
CA GLN A 96 15.99 0.04 4.92
C GLN A 96 16.78 -1.00 4.10
N ASP A 97 17.45 -1.94 4.77
CA ASP A 97 18.26 -2.99 4.14
C ASP A 97 17.69 -4.39 4.33
N THR A 98 16.41 -4.51 4.72
CA THR A 98 15.75 -5.78 4.94
C THR A 98 14.50 -5.91 4.07
N ILE A 99 14.35 -7.07 3.43
CA ILE A 99 13.14 -7.44 2.69
C ILE A 99 12.38 -8.47 3.51
N LYS A 100 11.12 -8.16 3.83
CA LYS A 100 10.16 -9.12 4.36
C LYS A 100 9.33 -9.69 3.22
N ILE A 101 9.24 -11.00 3.14
CA ILE A 101 8.44 -11.72 2.14
C ILE A 101 7.38 -12.50 2.89
N VAL A 102 6.11 -12.35 2.52
CA VAL A 102 5.01 -13.07 3.19
C VAL A 102 4.06 -13.65 2.16
N ASN A 103 3.73 -14.92 2.34
CA ASN A 103 2.80 -15.66 1.50
C ASN A 103 1.39 -15.68 2.13
N TYR A 104 0.44 -14.94 1.56
CA TYR A 104 -0.97 -15.01 1.90
C TYR A 104 -1.82 -15.72 0.84
N LEU A 105 -1.18 -16.52 -0.03
CA LEU A 105 -1.88 -17.45 -0.92
C LEU A 105 -2.36 -18.69 -0.16
N SER A 106 -3.33 -19.41 -0.73
CA SER A 106 -3.81 -20.69 -0.19
C SER A 106 -2.83 -21.86 -0.44
N VAL A 107 -1.83 -21.66 -1.29
CA VAL A 107 -0.82 -22.66 -1.65
C VAL A 107 0.61 -22.17 -1.41
N PRO A 108 1.60 -23.06 -1.32
CA PRO A 108 2.99 -22.67 -1.14
C PRO A 108 3.58 -21.95 -2.36
N VAL A 109 4.52 -21.04 -2.12
CA VAL A 109 5.34 -20.38 -3.16
C VAL A 109 6.81 -20.70 -2.98
N THR A 110 7.56 -20.73 -4.08
CA THR A 110 9.01 -20.87 -4.03
C THR A 110 9.65 -19.50 -4.25
N VAL A 111 10.53 -19.11 -3.34
CA VAL A 111 11.33 -17.89 -3.41
C VAL A 111 12.77 -18.29 -3.70
N ASN A 112 13.38 -17.71 -4.74
CA ASN A 112 14.80 -17.90 -5.00
C ASN A 112 15.60 -16.73 -4.42
N ILE A 113 16.35 -17.01 -3.36
CA ILE A 113 17.17 -16.06 -2.62
C ILE A 113 18.62 -16.39 -2.95
N THR A 114 19.27 -15.57 -3.79
CA THR A 114 20.70 -15.72 -4.12
C THR A 114 21.12 -17.13 -4.57
N GLY A 115 20.24 -17.84 -5.29
CA GLY A 115 20.49 -19.20 -5.78
C GLY A 115 20.05 -20.32 -4.84
N THR A 116 19.50 -19.99 -3.67
CA THR A 116 18.84 -20.95 -2.77
C THR A 116 17.33 -20.86 -2.97
N GLU A 117 16.67 -21.99 -3.14
CA GLU A 117 15.22 -22.06 -3.18
C GLU A 117 14.66 -22.30 -1.78
N GLU A 118 13.81 -21.39 -1.34
CA GLU A 118 13.05 -21.51 -0.09
C GLU A 118 11.57 -21.62 -0.43
N LYS A 119 10.88 -22.56 0.22
CA LYS A 119 9.44 -22.75 0.04
C LYS A 119 8.70 -22.10 1.20
N LEU A 120 7.87 -21.11 0.91
CA LEU A 120 7.01 -20.45 1.90
C LEU A 120 5.61 -21.03 1.84
N PHE A 121 5.16 -21.66 2.92
CA PHE A 121 3.80 -22.18 3.04
C PHE A 121 2.78 -21.04 3.31
N PRO A 122 1.47 -21.31 3.17
CA PRO A 122 0.44 -20.31 3.47
C PRO A 122 0.57 -19.68 4.85
N ASN A 123 0.49 -18.35 4.90
CA ASN A 123 0.65 -17.49 6.07
C ASN A 123 2.05 -17.50 6.70
N GLU A 124 3.05 -18.03 6.01
CA GLU A 124 4.45 -17.92 6.41
C GLU A 124 5.10 -16.69 5.81
N GLY A 125 6.16 -16.22 6.47
CA GLY A 125 7.02 -15.18 5.94
C GLY A 125 8.45 -15.34 6.42
N THR A 126 9.35 -14.75 5.65
CA THR A 126 10.79 -14.76 5.92
C THR A 126 11.36 -13.35 5.76
N PHE A 127 12.54 -13.15 6.35
CA PHE A 127 13.31 -11.91 6.23
C PHE A 127 14.64 -12.23 5.57
N ILE A 128 15.02 -11.39 4.61
CA ILE A 128 16.32 -11.46 3.93
C ILE A 128 16.96 -10.08 3.88
N ASP A 129 18.27 -10.05 3.71
CA ASP A 129 18.98 -8.81 3.40
C ASP A 129 18.58 -8.28 2.02
N LYS A 130 18.75 -6.98 1.81
CA LYS A 130 18.46 -6.32 0.54
C LYS A 130 19.23 -6.96 -0.61
N VAL A 131 18.49 -7.39 -1.63
CA VAL A 131 19.02 -7.91 -2.89
C VAL A 131 18.55 -7.06 -4.07
N ALA A 132 19.33 -7.03 -5.16
CA ALA A 132 18.96 -6.27 -6.36
C ALA A 132 17.71 -6.83 -7.07
N ALA A 133 17.53 -8.15 -7.01
CA ALA A 133 16.37 -8.82 -7.55
C ALA A 133 16.02 -10.08 -6.76
N LEU A 134 14.72 -10.38 -6.71
CA LEU A 134 14.15 -11.58 -6.11
C LEU A 134 13.29 -12.29 -7.15
N LYS A 135 13.33 -13.63 -7.18
CA LYS A 135 12.44 -14.42 -8.03
C LYS A 135 11.42 -15.16 -7.17
N ILE A 136 10.17 -15.10 -7.57
CA ILE A 136 9.08 -15.88 -6.98
C ILE A 136 8.48 -16.77 -8.05
N SER A 137 8.43 -18.07 -7.77
CA SER A 137 7.82 -19.07 -8.62
C SER A 137 6.50 -19.54 -8.00
N PHE A 138 5.44 -19.44 -8.80
CA PHE A 138 4.08 -19.85 -8.44
C PHE A 138 3.45 -20.54 -9.66
N GLU A 139 2.89 -21.74 -9.47
CA GLU A 139 2.25 -22.54 -10.54
C GLU A 139 3.09 -22.70 -11.81
N GLY A 140 4.41 -22.82 -11.66
CA GLY A 140 5.35 -22.96 -12.78
C GLY A 140 5.67 -21.65 -13.51
N LEU A 141 5.08 -20.53 -13.10
CA LEU A 141 5.44 -19.19 -13.58
C LEU A 141 6.47 -18.55 -12.65
N GLU A 142 7.59 -18.12 -13.23
CA GLU A 142 8.64 -17.39 -12.50
C GLU A 142 8.51 -15.88 -12.74
N ASN A 143 8.36 -15.12 -11.65
CA ASN A 143 8.27 -13.67 -11.66
C ASN A 143 9.52 -13.07 -11.01
N THR A 144 10.21 -12.16 -11.71
CA THR A 144 11.39 -11.46 -11.19
C THR A 144 11.03 -10.04 -10.75
N TYR A 145 11.29 -9.72 -9.48
CA TYR A 145 11.05 -8.42 -8.87
C TYR A 145 12.38 -7.72 -8.62
N LYS A 146 12.53 -6.50 -9.16
CA LYS A 146 13.74 -5.68 -8.98
C LYS A 146 13.52 -4.64 -7.89
N PHE A 147 14.54 -4.44 -7.07
CA PHE A 147 14.57 -3.40 -6.03
C PHE A 147 15.57 -2.31 -6.42
N ALA A 148 15.10 -1.06 -6.43
CA ALA A 148 15.96 0.10 -6.64
C ALA A 148 16.97 0.25 -5.48
N PRO A 149 18.23 0.62 -5.76
CA PRO A 149 19.26 0.72 -4.74
C PRO A 149 19.06 1.91 -3.80
N ASP A 150 18.42 2.97 -4.26
CA ASP A 150 18.31 4.29 -3.63
C ASP A 150 17.00 4.54 -2.88
N GLU A 151 15.97 3.70 -3.09
CA GLU A 151 14.70 3.83 -2.39
C GLU A 151 14.72 3.04 -1.06
N PRO A 152 14.50 3.71 0.08
CA PRO A 152 14.55 3.07 1.40
C PRO A 152 13.34 2.19 1.69
N VAL A 153 12.23 2.38 0.96
CA VAL A 153 11.00 1.61 1.11
C VAL A 153 10.48 1.24 -0.27
N GLN A 154 10.25 -0.04 -0.52
CA GLN A 154 9.69 -0.53 -1.77
C GLN A 154 8.74 -1.69 -1.52
N LEU A 155 7.58 -1.66 -2.14
CA LEU A 155 6.61 -2.74 -2.12
C LEU A 155 6.52 -3.40 -3.49
N LYS A 156 6.60 -4.74 -3.51
CA LYS A 156 6.32 -5.57 -4.68
C LYS A 156 5.24 -6.57 -4.32
N LEU A 157 4.32 -6.83 -5.25
CA LEU A 157 3.12 -7.63 -5.01
C LEU A 157 2.94 -8.65 -6.14
N LEU A 158 2.64 -9.89 -5.76
CA LEU A 158 2.04 -10.90 -6.61
C LEU A 158 0.61 -11.10 -6.11
N ILE A 159 -0.38 -10.61 -6.86
CA ILE A 159 -1.80 -10.72 -6.51
C ILE A 159 -2.44 -11.68 -7.50
N ILE A 160 -3.20 -12.65 -6.99
CA ILE A 160 -3.79 -13.72 -7.81
C ILE A 160 -5.31 -13.72 -7.60
N THR A 161 -6.03 -13.85 -8.71
CA THR A 161 -7.46 -14.18 -8.76
C THR A 161 -7.64 -15.68 -8.79
N GLU A 162 -8.45 -16.23 -7.89
CA GLU A 162 -9.17 -17.45 -8.22
C GLU A 162 -10.43 -17.10 -9.01
N GLU A 163 -10.38 -17.24 -10.33
CA GLU A 163 -11.57 -17.64 -11.07
C GLU A 163 -11.74 -19.15 -10.84
N ARG A 164 -12.47 -19.54 -9.80
CA ARG A 164 -12.91 -20.93 -9.59
C ARG A 164 -14.39 -21.07 -9.87
#